data_AF-W2L2P4-F1
#
_entry.id   AF-W2L2P4-F1
#
_cell.length_a   1.000
_cell.length_b   1.000
_cell.length_c   1.000
_cell.angle_alpha   90.00
_cell.angle_beta   90.00
_cell.angle_gamma   90.00
#
_symmetry.space_group_name_H-M   'P 1'
#
loop_
_entity.id
_entity.type
_entity.pdbx_description
1 polymer ?
#
loop_
_entity_poly.entity_id
_entity_poly.type
_entity_poly.pdbx_seq_one_letter_code
_entity_poly.pdbx_strand_id
1 'polypeptide(L)'
;MAVVATPDACFQQLQTALDQVNAQVLAATDLTEKRVVRAMKKRLQDRLYQRKLRAKREYKIRSLEHDVQTLETKIARLYLDLNRRKAAVANAETQRQQQLQRPNGSLQDHARSLVMQFFRVYQNGYSLPFSGLQERFLRSILTTDVEGVDLRGADAFVQQWRLYDQHFAQYVLEPQIWKTQDVGDQCVMVEVEVMLYLRCHRQTIGTLFPRLKTGQVDPELVLPLVTGTT
;
A
#
# COMPACT_ATOMS: atom_id res chain seq x y z
N MET A 1 0.38 -54.54 92.54
CA MET A 1 1.10 -55.21 91.43
C MET A 1 1.61 -54.14 90.49
N ALA A 2 2.87 -53.72 90.65
CA ALA A 2 3.51 -52.77 89.74
C ALA A 2 4.51 -53.54 88.87
N VAL A 3 4.19 -53.65 87.59
CA VAL A 3 5.00 -54.35 86.60
C VAL A 3 6.23 -53.48 86.31
N VAL A 4 7.40 -53.97 86.70
CA VAL A 4 8.69 -53.38 86.39
C VAL A 4 8.93 -53.57 84.89
N ALA A 5 8.82 -52.49 84.11
CA ALA A 5 9.24 -52.49 82.72
C ALA A 5 10.76 -52.72 82.68
N THR A 6 11.19 -53.77 81.97
CA THR A 6 12.60 -54.13 81.83
C THR A 6 13.35 -53.10 80.98
N PRO A 7 14.60 -52.76 81.31
CA PRO A 7 15.43 -51.78 80.58
C PRO A 7 15.56 -52.07 79.07
N ASP A 8 15.50 -53.34 78.68
CA ASP A 8 15.58 -53.80 77.29
C ASP A 8 14.42 -53.30 76.39
N ALA A 9 13.21 -53.16 76.95
CA ALA A 9 12.05 -52.72 76.17
C ALA A 9 12.15 -51.23 75.78
N CYS A 10 12.72 -50.41 76.66
CA CYS A 10 12.96 -48.98 76.40
C CYS A 10 14.07 -48.80 75.35
N PHE A 11 15.12 -49.61 75.42
CA PHE A 11 16.22 -49.57 74.46
C PHE A 11 15.77 -50.01 73.05
N GLN A 12 14.96 -51.06 72.95
CA GLN A 12 14.36 -51.48 71.67
C GLN A 12 13.42 -50.43 71.08
N GLN A 13 12.61 -49.74 71.89
CA GLN A 13 11.77 -48.63 71.41
C GLN A 13 12.59 -47.46 70.88
N LEU A 14 13.68 -47.10 71.56
CA LEU A 14 14.60 -46.06 71.10
C LEU A 14 15.28 -46.44 69.77
N GLN A 15 15.70 -47.69 69.63
CA GLN A 15 16.28 -48.20 68.38
C GLN A 15 15.27 -48.15 67.23
N THR A 16 14.04 -48.59 67.47
CA THR A 16 12.96 -48.58 66.47
C THR A 16 12.58 -47.16 66.05
N ALA A 17 12.56 -46.21 67.00
CA ALA A 17 12.31 -44.80 66.72
C ALA A 17 13.45 -44.17 65.92
N LEU A 18 14.71 -44.51 66.22
CA LEU A 18 15.87 -44.05 65.46
C LEU A 18 15.84 -44.57 64.02
N ASP A 19 15.50 -45.84 63.81
CA ASP A 19 15.37 -46.43 62.48
C ASP A 19 14.23 -45.77 61.67
N GLN A 20 13.10 -45.46 62.32
CA GLN A 20 12.02 -44.70 61.67
C GLN A 20 12.44 -43.29 61.29
N VAL A 21 13.16 -42.57 62.16
CA VAL A 21 13.66 -41.23 61.87
C VAL A 21 14.66 -41.28 60.71
N ASN A 22 15.58 -42.24 60.71
CA ASN A 22 16.54 -42.44 59.62
C ASN A 22 15.83 -42.73 58.28
N ALA A 23 14.81 -43.60 58.29
CA ALA A 23 14.02 -43.90 57.09
C ALA A 23 13.24 -42.68 56.58
N GLN A 24 12.70 -41.84 57.47
CA GLN A 24 12.01 -40.60 57.10
C GLN A 24 12.96 -39.55 56.50
N VAL A 25 14.16 -39.41 57.06
CA VAL A 25 15.21 -38.50 56.55
C VAL A 25 15.68 -38.96 55.16
N LEU A 26 15.88 -40.26 54.96
CA LEU A 26 16.23 -40.84 53.65
C LEU A 26 15.12 -40.64 52.61
N ALA A 27 13.85 -40.83 52.99
CA ALA A 27 12.72 -40.59 52.10
C ALA A 27 12.56 -39.10 51.74
N ALA A 28 12.81 -38.20 52.70
CA ALA A 28 12.73 -36.76 52.49
C ALA A 28 13.86 -36.23 51.59
N THR A 29 15.07 -36.78 51.73
CA THR A 29 16.23 -36.46 50.88
C THR A 29 16.02 -36.96 49.44
N ASP A 30 15.55 -38.19 49.25
CA ASP A 30 15.20 -38.72 47.92
C ASP A 30 14.08 -37.90 47.22
N LEU A 31 13.06 -37.46 47.95
CA LEU A 31 12.01 -36.58 47.43
C LEU A 31 12.53 -35.19 47.03
N THR A 32 13.45 -34.62 47.80
CA THR A 32 14.03 -33.31 47.49
C THR A 32 14.98 -33.39 46.29
N GLU A 33 15.82 -34.41 46.20
CA GLU A 33 16.65 -34.68 45.03
C GLU A 33 15.81 -34.85 43.76
N LYS A 34 14.74 -35.64 43.81
CA LYS A 34 13.79 -35.79 42.69
C LYS A 34 13.16 -34.46 42.25
N ARG A 35 12.84 -33.56 43.19
CA ARG A 35 12.32 -32.22 42.88
C ARG A 35 13.37 -31.34 42.19
N VAL A 36 14.62 -31.36 42.68
CA VAL A 36 15.73 -30.61 42.09
C VAL A 36 16.01 -31.09 40.66
N VAL A 37 16.05 -32.41 40.44
CA VAL A 37 16.27 -33.00 39.10
C VAL A 37 15.13 -32.62 38.14
N ARG A 38 13.87 -32.65 38.58
CA ARG A 38 12.72 -32.21 37.76
C ARG A 38 12.81 -30.73 37.41
N ALA A 39 13.17 -29.88 38.37
CA ALA A 39 13.34 -28.44 38.14
C ALA A 39 14.49 -28.16 37.15
N MET A 40 15.61 -28.88 37.28
CA MET A 40 16.75 -28.76 36.37
C MET A 40 16.39 -29.23 34.94
N LYS A 41 15.65 -30.34 34.81
CA LYS A 41 15.14 -30.81 33.52
C LYS A 41 14.22 -29.79 32.85
N LYS A 42 13.29 -29.20 33.60
CA LYS A 42 12.39 -28.14 33.10
C LYS A 42 13.16 -26.92 32.63
N ARG A 43 14.13 -26.44 33.43
CA ARG A 43 15.00 -25.31 33.05
C ARG A 43 15.77 -25.59 31.76
N LEU A 44 16.27 -26.80 31.56
CA LEU A 44 16.97 -27.18 30.34
C LEU A 44 16.02 -27.19 29.13
N GLN A 45 14.82 -27.76 29.29
CA GLN A 45 13.79 -27.75 28.24
C GLN A 45 13.37 -26.34 27.85
N ASP A 46 13.12 -25.46 28.82
CA ASP A 46 12.77 -24.06 28.57
C ASP A 46 13.90 -23.33 27.83
N ARG A 47 15.16 -23.60 28.20
CA ARG A 47 16.33 -23.02 27.52
C ARG A 47 16.44 -23.47 26.07
N LEU A 48 16.21 -24.76 25.79
CA LEU A 48 16.20 -25.30 24.43
C LEU A 48 15.03 -24.76 23.61
N TYR A 49 13.84 -24.66 24.21
CA TYR A 49 12.65 -24.09 23.58
C TYR A 49 12.88 -22.63 23.19
N GLN A 50 13.42 -21.81 24.10
CA GLN A 50 13.75 -20.41 23.81
C GLN A 50 14.80 -20.28 22.71
N ARG A 51 15.84 -21.13 22.69
CA ARG A 51 16.82 -21.15 21.59
C ARG A 51 16.15 -21.46 20.25
N LYS A 52 15.30 -22.48 20.20
CA LYS A 52 14.55 -22.84 18.98
C LYS A 52 13.64 -21.70 18.52
N LEU A 53 12.98 -21.02 19.46
CA LEU A 53 12.11 -19.87 19.14
C LEU A 53 12.92 -18.70 18.57
N ARG A 54 14.09 -18.38 19.15
CA ARG A 54 14.99 -17.34 18.64
C ARG A 54 15.50 -17.68 17.24
N ALA A 55 15.98 -18.91 17.04
CA ALA A 55 16.44 -19.37 15.73
C ALA A 55 15.33 -19.30 14.65
N LYS A 56 14.08 -19.67 15.00
CA LYS A 56 12.94 -19.56 14.08
C LYS A 56 12.61 -18.11 13.72
N ARG A 57 12.72 -17.18 14.67
CA ARG A 57 12.52 -15.75 14.43
C ARG A 57 13.64 -15.18 13.55
N GLU A 58 14.89 -15.48 13.86
CA GLU A 58 16.05 -15.05 13.05
C GLU A 58 15.96 -15.55 11.61
N TYR A 59 15.59 -16.82 11.41
CA TYR A 59 15.36 -17.36 10.06
C TYR A 59 14.27 -16.58 9.32
N LYS A 60 13.15 -16.28 9.99
CA LYS A 60 12.04 -15.54 9.36
C LYS A 60 12.42 -14.10 9.02
N ILE A 61 13.19 -13.43 9.88
CA ILE A 61 13.72 -12.09 9.62
C ILE A 61 14.61 -12.12 8.37
N ARG A 62 15.58 -13.04 8.32
CA ARG A 62 16.48 -13.18 7.15
C ARG A 62 15.72 -13.49 5.85
N SER A 63 14.70 -14.35 5.93
CA SER A 63 13.84 -14.64 4.77
C SER A 63 13.14 -13.38 4.27
N LEU A 64 12.55 -12.59 5.18
CA LEU A 64 11.85 -11.36 4.81
C LEU A 64 12.81 -10.29 4.27
N GLU A 65 14.00 -10.17 4.85
CA GLU A 65 15.06 -9.27 4.33
C GLU A 65 15.45 -9.64 2.90
N HIS A 66 15.58 -10.93 2.61
CA HIS A 66 15.86 -11.42 1.26
C HIS A 66 14.70 -11.12 0.28
N ASP A 67 13.46 -11.29 0.73
CA ASP A 67 12.28 -10.97 -0.07
C ASP A 67 12.20 -9.47 -0.39
N VAL A 68 12.48 -8.61 0.59
CA VAL A 68 12.53 -7.15 0.41
C VAL A 68 13.60 -6.79 -0.63
N GLN A 69 14.82 -7.29 -0.51
CA GLN A 69 15.89 -7.03 -1.48
C GLN A 69 15.52 -7.52 -2.89
N THR A 70 14.87 -8.67 -2.98
CA THR A 70 14.39 -9.23 -4.25
C THR A 70 13.32 -8.34 -4.88
N LEU A 71 12.39 -7.83 -4.08
CA LEU A 71 11.34 -6.92 -4.53
C LEU A 71 11.90 -5.57 -4.96
N GLU A 72 12.83 -5.00 -4.20
CA GLU A 72 13.53 -3.75 -4.56
C GLU A 72 14.23 -3.90 -5.91
N THR A 73 14.91 -5.03 -6.14
CA THR A 73 15.56 -5.33 -7.42
C THR A 73 14.54 -5.45 -8.56
N LYS A 74 13.39 -6.10 -8.33
CA LYS A 74 12.30 -6.18 -9.33
C LYS A 74 11.73 -4.81 -9.64
N ILE A 75 11.49 -3.98 -8.63
CA ILE A 75 10.99 -2.60 -8.79
C ILE A 75 11.97 -1.79 -9.63
N ALA A 76 13.27 -1.84 -9.32
CA ALA A 76 14.29 -1.13 -10.09
C ALA A 76 14.31 -1.55 -11.57
N ARG A 77 14.18 -2.85 -11.86
CA ARG A 77 14.07 -3.37 -13.25
C ARG A 77 12.81 -2.88 -13.94
N LEU A 78 11.66 -2.92 -13.26
CA LEU A 78 10.40 -2.43 -13.82
C LEU A 78 10.45 -0.93 -14.11
N TYR A 79 11.08 -0.12 -13.25
CA TYR A 79 11.30 1.29 -13.53
C TYR A 79 12.18 1.51 -14.77
N LEU A 80 13.26 0.73 -14.92
CA LEU A 80 14.12 0.79 -16.10
C LEU A 80 13.34 0.44 -17.38
N ASP A 81 12.56 -0.63 -17.35
CA ASP A 81 11.75 -1.08 -18.50
C ASP A 81 10.65 -0.08 -18.84
N LEU A 82 10.00 0.49 -17.82
CA LEU A 82 9.00 1.55 -18.00
C LEU A 82 9.63 2.80 -18.63
N ASN A 83 10.82 3.21 -18.18
CA ASN A 83 11.54 4.35 -18.77
C ASN A 83 11.96 4.06 -20.22
N ARG A 84 12.42 2.84 -20.52
CA ARG A 84 12.72 2.42 -21.89
C ARG A 84 11.48 2.44 -22.79
N ARG A 85 10.34 1.95 -22.31
CA ARG A 85 9.07 1.99 -23.04
C ARG A 85 8.59 3.42 -23.25
N LYS A 86 8.68 4.29 -22.24
CA LYS A 86 8.37 5.71 -22.36
C LYS A 86 9.26 6.40 -23.41
N ALA A 87 10.56 6.11 -23.41
CA ALA A 87 11.47 6.64 -24.42
C ALA A 87 11.16 6.10 -25.83
N ALA A 88 10.84 4.81 -25.96
CA ALA A 88 10.46 4.21 -27.23
C ALA A 88 9.15 4.81 -27.77
N VAL A 89 8.16 5.04 -26.91
CA VAL A 89 6.92 5.74 -27.25
C VAL A 89 7.23 7.17 -27.67
N ALA A 90 7.97 7.94 -26.88
CA ALA A 90 8.35 9.31 -27.24
C ALA A 90 9.11 9.39 -28.58
N ASN A 91 10.00 8.43 -28.86
CA ASN A 91 10.74 8.35 -30.12
C ASN A 91 9.83 7.99 -31.30
N ALA A 92 8.93 7.01 -31.14
CA ALA A 92 7.95 6.65 -32.17
C ALA A 92 6.97 7.79 -32.45
N GLU A 93 6.62 8.55 -31.41
CA GLU A 93 5.79 9.75 -31.52
C GLU A 93 6.52 10.89 -32.22
N THR A 94 7.79 11.11 -31.92
CA THR A 94 8.63 12.11 -32.60
C THR A 94 8.81 11.73 -34.08
N GLN A 95 9.02 10.45 -34.39
CA GLN A 95 9.06 9.96 -35.78
C GLN A 95 7.72 10.11 -36.50
N ARG A 96 6.60 9.81 -35.84
CA ARG A 96 5.25 10.07 -36.40
C ARG A 96 5.01 11.56 -36.62
N GLN A 97 5.43 12.42 -35.69
CA GLN A 97 5.31 13.87 -35.83
C GLN A 97 6.16 14.40 -36.98
N GLN A 98 7.38 13.90 -37.18
CA GLN A 98 8.21 14.26 -38.34
C GLN A 98 7.59 13.79 -39.67
N GLN A 99 6.85 12.67 -39.67
CA GLN A 99 6.10 12.21 -40.85
C GLN A 99 4.80 13.01 -41.08
N LEU A 100 4.13 13.44 -40.01
CA LEU A 100 2.91 14.27 -40.03
C LEU A 100 3.20 15.76 -40.26
N GLN A 101 4.43 16.24 -40.01
CA GLN A 101 4.89 17.60 -40.29
C GLN A 101 5.20 17.84 -41.77
N ARG A 102 4.83 16.93 -42.68
CA ARG A 102 4.58 17.33 -44.07
C ARG A 102 3.34 18.23 -44.06
N PRO A 103 3.43 19.50 -44.46
CA PRO A 103 2.34 20.47 -44.34
C PRO A 103 1.27 20.29 -45.44
N ASN A 104 0.74 19.07 -45.59
CA ASN A 104 -0.33 18.72 -46.53
C ASN A 104 -1.53 18.04 -45.83
N GLY A 105 -1.59 18.06 -44.49
CA GLY A 105 -2.67 17.43 -43.73
C GLY A 105 -3.96 18.25 -43.71
N SER A 106 -5.11 17.57 -43.68
CA SER A 106 -6.44 18.20 -43.53
C SER A 106 -6.53 18.95 -42.19
N LEU A 107 -7.40 19.97 -42.10
CA LEU A 107 -7.75 20.63 -40.83
C LEU A 107 -8.13 19.60 -39.75
N GLN A 108 -8.78 18.51 -40.16
CA GLN A 108 -9.16 17.40 -39.29
C GLN A 108 -7.95 16.68 -38.67
N ASP A 109 -6.91 16.42 -39.45
CA ASP A 109 -5.70 15.76 -38.97
C ASP A 109 -4.96 16.64 -37.97
N HIS A 110 -4.94 17.95 -38.24
CA HIS A 110 -4.35 18.93 -37.34
C HIS A 110 -5.10 19.00 -36.01
N ALA A 111 -6.43 19.14 -36.05
CA ALA A 111 -7.27 19.18 -34.86
C ALA A 111 -7.13 17.90 -34.03
N ARG A 112 -7.19 16.72 -34.68
CA ARG A 112 -6.99 15.43 -34.02
C ARG A 112 -5.61 15.31 -33.37
N SER A 113 -4.57 15.79 -34.04
CA SER A 113 -3.19 15.80 -33.52
C SER A 113 -3.07 16.65 -32.25
N LEU A 114 -3.67 17.85 -32.24
CA LEU A 114 -3.69 18.72 -31.08
C LEU A 114 -4.40 18.06 -29.88
N VAL A 115 -5.55 17.44 -30.09
CA VAL A 115 -6.28 16.76 -29.02
C VAL A 115 -5.52 15.54 -28.51
N MET A 116 -4.86 14.77 -29.38
CA MET A 116 -3.95 13.69 -28.96
C MET A 116 -2.79 14.21 -28.11
N GLN A 117 -2.21 15.36 -28.46
CA GLN A 117 -1.16 15.98 -27.66
C GLN A 117 -1.69 16.42 -26.29
N PHE A 118 -2.90 16.98 -26.22
CA PHE A 118 -3.54 17.33 -24.96
C PHE A 118 -3.64 16.13 -24.02
N PHE A 119 -4.17 14.99 -24.48
CA PHE A 119 -4.28 13.78 -23.65
C PHE A 119 -2.93 13.20 -23.22
N ARG A 120 -1.84 13.48 -23.94
CA ARG A 120 -0.49 13.09 -23.50
C ARG A 120 0.06 14.03 -22.43
N VAL A 121 -0.08 15.33 -22.64
CA VAL A 121 0.41 16.36 -21.72
C VAL A 121 -0.34 16.31 -20.38
N TYR A 122 -1.64 15.99 -20.42
CA TYR A 122 -2.54 15.95 -19.27
C TYR A 122 -2.97 14.52 -18.88
N GLN A 123 -2.28 13.47 -19.36
CA GLN A 123 -2.65 12.07 -19.10
C GLN A 123 -2.87 11.78 -17.61
N ASN A 124 -2.02 12.37 -16.76
CA ASN A 124 -2.05 12.22 -15.30
C ASN A 124 -2.51 13.51 -14.60
N GLY A 125 -3.35 14.30 -15.28
CA GLY A 125 -3.82 15.58 -14.78
C GLY A 125 -2.73 16.65 -14.74
N TYR A 126 -3.00 17.71 -13.99
CA TYR A 126 -2.02 18.77 -13.75
C TYR A 126 -0.95 18.28 -12.78
N SER A 127 0.29 18.68 -12.99
CA SER A 127 1.44 18.21 -12.22
C SER A 127 2.43 19.34 -11.99
N LEU A 128 2.71 19.66 -10.73
CA LEU A 128 3.65 20.74 -10.36
C LEU A 128 5.02 20.64 -11.08
N PRO A 129 5.68 19.46 -11.16
CA PRO A 129 6.93 19.31 -11.93
C PRO A 129 6.82 19.66 -13.42
N PHE A 130 5.64 19.50 -14.03
CA PHE A 130 5.41 19.74 -15.45
C PHE A 130 4.54 20.98 -15.72
N SER A 131 4.19 21.75 -14.69
CA SER A 131 3.32 22.92 -14.74
C SER A 131 3.69 23.88 -15.87
N GLY A 132 4.96 24.28 -15.96
CA GLY A 132 5.42 25.18 -17.01
C GLY A 132 5.24 24.64 -18.44
N LEU A 133 5.33 23.33 -18.65
CA LEU A 133 5.04 22.71 -19.96
C LEU A 133 3.54 22.67 -20.21
N GLN A 134 2.77 22.18 -19.24
CA GLN A 134 1.33 21.98 -19.34
C GLN A 134 0.60 23.32 -19.60
N GLU A 135 0.94 24.35 -18.85
CA GLU A 135 0.29 25.65 -18.98
C GLU A 135 0.67 26.38 -20.27
N ARG A 136 1.94 26.29 -20.71
CA ARG A 136 2.35 26.85 -22.00
C ARG A 136 1.65 26.14 -23.14
N PHE A 137 1.54 24.82 -23.07
CA PHE A 137 0.80 24.04 -24.06
C PHE A 137 -0.67 24.47 -24.11
N LEU A 138 -1.35 24.57 -22.97
CA LEU A 138 -2.75 24.98 -22.92
C LEU A 138 -2.97 26.38 -23.51
N ARG A 139 -2.10 27.35 -23.15
CA ARG A 139 -2.13 28.71 -23.73
C ARG A 139 -1.80 28.75 -25.22
N SER A 140 -1.06 27.77 -25.74
CA SER A 140 -0.72 27.72 -27.17
C SER A 140 -1.84 27.19 -28.05
N ILE A 141 -2.77 26.41 -27.49
CA ILE A 141 -3.88 25.79 -28.24
C ILE A 141 -5.22 26.49 -28.03
N LEU A 142 -5.38 27.26 -26.95
CA LEU A 142 -6.58 28.03 -26.66
C LEU A 142 -6.45 29.45 -27.21
N THR A 143 -7.52 29.98 -27.78
CA THR A 143 -7.61 31.42 -28.09
C THR A 143 -7.72 32.22 -26.79
N THR A 144 -7.32 33.49 -26.83
CA THR A 144 -7.33 34.37 -25.65
C THR A 144 -8.73 34.58 -25.05
N ASP A 145 -9.75 34.48 -25.90
CA ASP A 145 -11.16 34.72 -25.61
C ASP A 145 -11.99 33.43 -25.52
N VAL A 146 -11.35 32.26 -25.40
CA VAL A 146 -12.04 30.97 -25.33
C VAL A 146 -13.15 30.96 -24.28
N GLU A 147 -14.32 30.47 -24.65
CA GLU A 147 -15.49 30.37 -23.78
C GLU A 147 -15.84 28.89 -23.56
N GLY A 148 -15.84 28.47 -22.30
CA GLY A 148 -16.43 27.22 -21.85
C GLY A 148 -17.79 27.46 -21.21
N VAL A 149 -18.35 26.41 -20.61
CA VAL A 149 -19.65 26.51 -19.91
C VAL A 149 -19.60 27.53 -18.77
N ASP A 150 -18.58 27.44 -17.92
CA ASP A 150 -18.41 28.28 -16.73
C ASP A 150 -17.08 29.07 -16.71
N LEU A 151 -16.25 28.90 -17.74
CA LEU A 151 -14.88 29.43 -17.79
C LEU A 151 -14.70 30.34 -19.00
N ARG A 152 -13.97 31.45 -18.82
CA ARG A 152 -13.63 32.38 -19.91
C ARG A 152 -12.15 32.73 -19.90
N GLY A 153 -11.54 32.65 -21.08
CA GLY A 153 -10.14 32.92 -21.32
C GLY A 153 -9.21 31.76 -20.91
N ALA A 154 -8.07 31.66 -21.59
CA ALA A 154 -7.14 30.54 -21.42
C ALA A 154 -6.63 30.38 -19.97
N ASP A 155 -6.44 31.48 -19.24
CA ASP A 155 -5.97 31.43 -17.86
C ASP A 155 -7.00 30.80 -16.90
N ALA A 156 -8.30 30.95 -17.15
CA ALA A 156 -9.33 30.31 -16.33
C ALA A 156 -9.25 28.78 -16.44
N PHE A 157 -9.01 28.25 -17.64
CA PHE A 157 -8.77 26.82 -17.85
C PHE A 157 -7.49 26.34 -17.17
N VAL A 158 -6.42 27.14 -17.18
CA VAL A 158 -5.19 26.83 -16.42
C VAL A 158 -5.48 26.74 -14.92
N GLN A 159 -6.23 27.70 -14.37
CA GLN A 159 -6.59 27.66 -12.95
C GLN A 159 -7.45 26.45 -12.60
N GLN A 160 -8.39 26.06 -13.47
CA GLN A 160 -9.20 24.86 -13.27
C GLN A 160 -8.34 23.60 -13.12
N TRP A 161 -7.32 23.45 -13.98
CA TRP A 161 -6.38 22.34 -13.89
C TRP A 161 -5.57 22.34 -12.59
N ARG A 162 -5.14 23.52 -12.12
CA ARG A 162 -4.49 23.67 -10.81
C ARG A 162 -5.41 23.28 -9.66
N LEU A 163 -6.69 23.65 -9.72
CA LEU A 163 -7.68 23.27 -8.70
C LEU A 163 -7.91 21.76 -8.66
N TYR A 164 -7.92 21.09 -9.81
CA TYR A 164 -8.02 19.63 -9.85
C TYR A 164 -6.83 18.94 -9.14
N ASP A 165 -5.60 19.42 -9.33
CA ASP A 165 -4.43 18.91 -8.58
C ASP A 165 -4.56 19.13 -7.07
N GLN A 166 -5.15 20.24 -6.62
CA GLN A 166 -5.39 20.49 -5.20
C GLN A 166 -6.45 19.55 -4.59
N HIS A 167 -7.44 19.14 -5.38
CA HIS A 167 -8.58 18.37 -4.88
C HIS A 167 -8.45 16.86 -5.07
N PHE A 168 -7.72 16.43 -6.11
CA PHE A 168 -7.56 15.04 -6.47
C PHE A 168 -6.11 14.58 -6.32
N ALA A 169 -5.92 13.59 -5.45
CA ALA A 169 -4.66 12.88 -5.26
C ALA A 169 -4.29 11.98 -6.44
N GLN A 170 -5.21 11.77 -7.38
CA GLN A 170 -4.99 11.09 -8.65
C GLN A 170 -6.04 11.58 -9.63
N TYR A 171 -5.60 11.91 -10.84
CA TYR A 171 -6.43 12.32 -11.96
C TYR A 171 -5.86 11.68 -13.22
N VAL A 172 -6.53 10.68 -13.80
CA VAL A 172 -6.04 10.00 -15.01
C VAL A 172 -7.10 10.06 -16.10
N LEU A 173 -6.68 10.56 -17.27
CA LEU A 173 -7.48 10.59 -18.48
C LEU A 173 -7.06 9.44 -19.39
N GLU A 174 -7.98 8.51 -19.65
CA GLU A 174 -7.75 7.40 -20.57
C GLU A 174 -8.73 7.49 -21.77
N PRO A 175 -8.31 8.04 -22.92
CA PRO A 175 -9.17 8.18 -24.08
C PRO A 175 -9.46 6.81 -24.71
N GLN A 176 -10.74 6.54 -24.97
CA GLN A 176 -11.25 5.25 -25.47
C GLN A 176 -11.62 5.34 -26.95
N ILE A 177 -12.55 6.23 -27.30
CA ILE A 177 -13.12 6.35 -28.64
C ILE A 177 -12.89 7.76 -29.16
N TRP A 178 -12.53 7.87 -30.44
CA TRP A 178 -12.22 9.12 -31.13
C TRP A 178 -13.13 9.30 -32.33
N LYS A 179 -13.80 10.45 -32.41
CA LYS A 179 -14.57 10.87 -33.57
C LYS A 179 -14.15 12.27 -33.97
N THR A 180 -14.10 12.53 -35.28
CA THR A 180 -13.77 13.84 -35.82
C THR A 180 -14.82 14.18 -36.86
N GLN A 181 -15.40 15.37 -36.74
CA GLN A 181 -16.45 15.85 -37.63
C GLN A 181 -16.25 17.32 -37.93
N ASP A 182 -16.60 17.71 -39.16
CA ASP A 182 -16.64 19.12 -39.53
C ASP A 182 -17.89 19.78 -38.92
N VAL A 183 -17.72 20.99 -38.42
CA VAL A 183 -18.79 21.80 -37.85
C VAL A 183 -18.80 23.11 -38.63
N GLY A 184 -19.59 23.15 -39.70
CA GLY A 184 -19.59 24.27 -40.65
C GLY A 184 -18.33 24.30 -41.53
N ASP A 185 -18.09 25.43 -42.18
CA ASP A 185 -17.14 25.51 -43.29
C ASP A 185 -15.66 25.58 -42.86
N GLN A 186 -15.37 25.91 -41.59
CA GLN A 186 -14.01 26.16 -41.10
C GLN A 186 -13.73 25.66 -39.68
N CYS A 187 -14.65 24.91 -39.07
CA CYS A 187 -14.42 24.36 -37.73
C CYS A 187 -14.42 22.83 -37.78
N VAL A 188 -13.58 22.23 -36.96
CA VAL A 188 -13.54 20.78 -36.74
C VAL A 188 -13.78 20.54 -35.27
N MET A 189 -14.68 19.61 -34.97
CA MET A 189 -14.90 19.09 -33.63
C MET A 189 -14.29 17.70 -33.52
N VAL A 190 -13.49 17.50 -32.47
CA VAL A 190 -12.95 16.20 -32.09
C VAL A 190 -13.64 15.77 -30.81
N GLU A 191 -14.50 14.76 -30.91
CA GLU A 191 -15.18 14.13 -29.77
C GLU A 191 -14.32 12.96 -29.29
N VAL A 192 -14.04 12.93 -27.99
CA VAL A 192 -13.27 11.86 -27.36
C VAL A 192 -14.06 11.33 -26.18
N GLU A 193 -14.37 10.05 -26.21
CA GLU A 193 -14.89 9.33 -25.04
C GLU A 193 -13.72 9.01 -24.11
N VAL A 194 -13.83 9.38 -22.84
CA VAL A 194 -12.72 9.29 -21.88
C VAL A 194 -13.17 8.51 -20.65
N MET A 195 -12.38 7.51 -20.28
CA MET A 195 -12.45 6.91 -18.95
C MET A 195 -11.65 7.76 -17.99
N LEU A 196 -12.32 8.29 -16.97
CA LEU A 196 -11.72 9.19 -15.98
C LEU A 196 -11.54 8.48 -14.65
N TYR A 197 -10.29 8.36 -14.20
CA TYR A 197 -9.98 7.80 -12.88
C TYR A 197 -9.61 8.92 -11.91
N LEU A 198 -10.43 9.07 -10.87
CA LEU A 198 -10.25 10.09 -9.84
C LEU A 198 -10.02 9.45 -8.48
N ARG A 199 -9.07 10.01 -7.74
CA ARG A 199 -8.94 9.78 -6.31
C ARG A 199 -8.94 11.10 -5.59
N CYS A 200 -9.97 11.38 -4.80
CA CYS A 200 -10.02 12.60 -4.00
C CYS A 200 -8.96 12.57 -2.90
N HIS A 201 -8.40 13.74 -2.56
CA HIS A 201 -7.67 13.89 -1.31
C HIS A 201 -8.61 13.65 -0.12
N ARG A 202 -8.06 13.10 0.97
CA ARG A 202 -8.82 12.92 2.23
C ARG A 202 -9.40 14.25 2.75
N GLN A 203 -8.66 15.35 2.54
CA GLN A 203 -9.14 16.69 2.87
C GLN A 203 -10.36 17.06 2.04
N THR A 204 -10.31 16.88 0.72
CA THR A 204 -11.44 17.12 -0.21
C THR A 204 -12.68 16.33 0.19
N ILE A 205 -12.54 15.02 0.45
CA ILE A 205 -13.66 14.17 0.93
C ILE A 205 -14.22 14.76 2.23
N GLY A 206 -13.34 15.18 3.13
CA GLY A 206 -13.72 15.80 4.38
C GLY A 206 -14.43 17.14 4.27
N THR A 207 -14.19 17.89 3.20
CA THR A 207 -14.83 19.18 2.93
C THR A 207 -16.18 18.97 2.26
N LEU A 208 -16.26 18.08 1.27
CA LEU A 208 -17.50 17.78 0.53
C LEU A 208 -18.49 16.97 1.36
N PHE A 209 -17.98 16.07 2.21
CA PHE A 209 -18.77 15.14 3.00
C PHE A 209 -18.37 15.21 4.49
N PRO A 210 -18.60 16.35 5.17
CA PRO A 210 -18.16 16.54 6.55
C PRO A 210 -18.77 15.51 7.51
N ARG A 211 -19.99 15.03 7.22
CA ARG A 211 -20.68 13.99 8.01
C ARG A 211 -20.00 12.62 7.98
N LEU A 212 -19.24 12.30 6.93
CA LEU A 212 -18.44 11.07 6.89
C LEU A 212 -17.33 11.06 7.96
N LYS A 213 -16.81 12.24 8.34
CA LYS A 213 -15.79 12.34 9.40
C LYS A 213 -16.37 12.12 10.80
N THR A 214 -17.61 12.51 11.03
CA THR A 214 -18.27 12.39 12.33
C THR A 214 -18.96 11.04 12.53
N GLY A 215 -19.01 10.19 11.48
CA GLY A 215 -19.71 8.91 11.51
C GLY A 215 -21.24 9.05 11.54
N GLN A 216 -21.77 10.27 11.41
CA GLN A 216 -23.20 10.54 11.29
C GLN A 216 -23.62 10.38 9.83
N VAL A 217 -23.50 9.16 9.32
CA VAL A 217 -23.91 8.84 7.95
C VAL A 217 -25.29 8.21 8.01
N ASP A 218 -26.16 8.64 7.11
CA ASP A 218 -27.46 8.02 6.93
C ASP A 218 -27.25 6.55 6.53
N PRO A 219 -27.72 5.57 7.33
CA PRO A 219 -27.55 4.16 7.02
C PRO A 219 -28.15 3.76 5.67
N GLU A 220 -29.16 4.49 5.18
CA GLU A 220 -29.79 4.21 3.88
C GLU A 220 -28.90 4.59 2.70
N LEU A 221 -27.92 5.48 2.91
CA LEU A 221 -26.97 5.95 1.89
C LEU A 221 -25.62 5.21 1.94
N VAL A 222 -25.44 4.30 2.91
CA VAL A 222 -24.21 3.51 3.08
C VAL A 222 -24.51 2.06 2.75
N LEU A 223 -24.18 1.66 1.53
CA LEU A 223 -24.11 0.23 1.20
C LEU A 223 -22.90 -0.38 1.90
N PRO A 224 -23.08 -1.42 2.74
CA PRO A 224 -21.95 -2.17 3.28
C PRO A 224 -21.13 -2.70 2.10
N LEU A 225 -19.81 -2.53 2.16
CA LEU A 225 -18.93 -3.17 1.18
C LEU A 225 -19.00 -4.68 1.41
N VAL A 226 -19.86 -5.36 0.67
CA VAL A 226 -19.89 -6.83 0.61
C VAL A 226 -18.65 -7.23 -0.18
N THR A 227 -17.52 -7.37 0.49
CA THR A 227 -16.32 -7.97 -0.10
C THR A 227 -16.63 -9.44 -0.35
N GLY A 228 -17.16 -9.73 -1.54
CA GLY A 228 -17.13 -11.07 -2.09
C GLY A 228 -15.67 -11.47 -2.27
N THR A 229 -15.21 -12.44 -1.50
CA THR A 229 -14.00 -13.18 -1.82
C THR A 229 -14.25 -13.94 -3.13
N THR A 230 -13.67 -13.42 -4.21
CA THR A 230 -13.27 -14.19 -5.39
C THR A 230 -11.76 -14.28 -5.38
#